data_AF-A0A3D5SVT7-F1
#
_entry.id   AF-A0A3D5SVT7-F1
#
_cell.length_a   1.000
_cell.length_b   1.000
_cell.length_c   1.000
_cell.angle_alpha   90.00
_cell.angle_beta   90.00
_cell.angle_gamma   90.00
#
_symmetry.space_group_name_H-M   'P 1'
#
loop_
_entity.id
_entity.type
_entity.pdbx_description
1 polymer ?
#
loop_
_entity_poly.entity_id
_entity_poly.type
_entity_poly.pdbx_seq_one_letter_code
_entity_poly.pdbx_strand_id
1 'polypeptide(L)' 'AAGFVSGARSYPAEAVPPDTIVIHGEKDTTVPLANVLDWARGIGLPVTVVPDADHFFHRRLHVIRAIIENAWHH' A
#
# COMPACT_ATOMS: atom_id res chain seq x y z
N ALA A 1 3.60 3.27 -8.20
CA ALA A 1 4.10 2.37 -7.14
C ALA A 1 5.61 2.47 -7.12
N ALA A 2 6.24 2.93 -6.03
CA ALA A 2 7.70 2.85 -5.90
C ALA A 2 8.10 1.78 -4.88
N GLY A 3 9.26 1.17 -5.13
CA GLY A 3 9.77 0.01 -4.42
C GLY A 3 10.50 -0.91 -5.37
N PHE A 4 11.66 -1.43 -4.97
CA PHE A 4 12.45 -2.35 -5.77
C PHE A 4 11.77 -3.73 -5.77
N VAL A 5 11.21 -4.12 -6.91
CA VAL A 5 10.75 -5.50 -7.17
C VAL A 5 11.92 -6.27 -7.77
N SER A 6 12.18 -7.49 -7.32
CA SER A 6 13.19 -8.37 -7.94
C SER A 6 12.84 -8.59 -9.43
N GLY A 7 13.53 -7.86 -10.32
CA GLY A 7 13.13 -7.70 -11.73
C GLY A 7 13.18 -6.28 -12.30
N ALA A 8 13.80 -5.32 -11.60
CA ALA A 8 14.27 -4.02 -12.10
C ALA A 8 13.20 -3.10 -12.73
N ARG A 9 12.32 -2.57 -11.89
CA ARG A 9 11.58 -1.32 -12.20
C ARG A 9 11.65 -0.40 -10.99
N SER A 10 12.43 0.68 -11.12
CA SER A 10 12.43 1.82 -10.20
C SER A 10 11.49 2.87 -10.80
N TYR A 11 10.42 3.20 -10.09
CA TYR A 11 9.51 4.27 -10.49
C TYR A 11 9.82 5.50 -9.62
N PRO A 12 10.08 6.68 -10.21
CA PRO A 12 10.14 7.90 -9.43
C PRO A 12 8.81 8.08 -8.68
N ALA A 13 8.88 8.66 -7.47
CA ALA A 13 7.70 9.02 -6.70
C ALA A 13 7.00 10.20 -7.40
N GLU A 14 6.17 9.91 -8.39
CA GLU A 14 5.25 10.90 -8.95
C GLU A 14 4.21 11.26 -7.88
N ALA A 15 3.84 12.54 -7.83
CA ALA A 15 2.78 13.01 -6.95
C ALA A 15 1.47 12.31 -7.34
N VAL A 16 0.81 11.70 -6.35
CA VAL A 16 -0.52 11.12 -6.51
C VAL A 16 -1.59 12.14 -6.08
N PRO A 17 -2.85 12.01 -6.53
CA PRO A 17 -3.95 12.85 -6.05
C PRO A 17 -4.09 12.84 -4.51
N PRO A 18 -4.50 13.95 -3.88
CA PRO A 18 -4.62 14.04 -2.42
C PRO A 18 -5.60 13.04 -1.78
N ASP A 19 -6.58 12.55 -2.53
CA ASP A 19 -7.59 11.56 -2.13
C ASP A 19 -7.12 10.11 -2.36
N THR A 20 -5.85 9.90 -2.69
CA THR A 20 -5.26 8.56 -2.84
C THR A 20 -5.22 7.84 -1.50
N ILE A 21 -5.65 6.58 -1.49
CA ILE A 21 -5.41 5.67 -0.38
C ILE A 21 -4.39 4.60 -0.75
N VAL A 22 -3.60 4.17 0.24
CA VAL A 22 -2.66 3.05 0.13
C VAL A 22 -2.99 2.03 1.20
N ILE A 23 -3.26 0.80 0.76
CA ILE A 23 -3.54 -0.34 1.63
C ILE A 23 -2.44 -1.38 1.39
N HIS A 24 -1.74 -1.81 2.44
CA HIS A 24 -0.62 -2.75 2.34
C HIS A 24 -0.76 -3.93 3.31
N GLY A 25 -0.33 -5.11 2.90
CA GLY A 25 -0.28 -6.29 3.78
C GLY A 25 0.99 -6.31 4.63
N GLU A 26 0.87 -6.52 5.93
CA GLU A 26 2.03 -6.59 6.85
C GLU A 26 3.07 -7.64 6.43
N LYS A 27 2.61 -8.79 5.90
CA LYS A 27 3.42 -9.96 5.55
C LYS A 27 3.64 -10.09 4.04
N ASP A 28 3.50 -9.00 3.28
CA ASP A 28 3.82 -9.01 1.86
C ASP A 28 5.34 -9.23 1.64
N THR A 29 5.69 -10.43 1.16
CA THR A 29 7.06 -10.80 0.80
C THR A 29 7.40 -10.51 -0.66
N THR A 30 6.41 -10.18 -1.49
CA THR A 30 6.59 -9.80 -2.90
C THR A 30 6.99 -8.33 -3.01
N VAL A 31 6.33 -7.48 -2.21
CA VAL A 31 6.63 -6.05 -2.05
C VAL A 31 6.76 -5.75 -0.56
N PRO A 32 7.98 -5.75 0.00
CA PRO A 32 8.20 -5.50 1.42
C PRO A 32 7.57 -4.18 1.89
N LEU A 33 6.91 -4.19 3.06
CA LEU A 33 6.29 -3.00 3.65
C LEU A 33 7.27 -1.82 3.76
N ALA A 34 8.54 -2.08 4.10
CA ALA A 34 9.58 -1.06 4.19
C ALA A 34 9.71 -0.23 2.89
N ASN A 35 9.65 -0.88 1.73
CA ASN A 35 9.75 -0.21 0.44
C ASN A 35 8.58 0.77 0.21
N VAL A 36 7.37 0.37 0.62
CA VAL A 36 6.18 1.21 0.50
C VAL A 36 6.24 2.39 1.46
N LEU A 37 6.71 2.18 2.69
CA LEU A 37 6.90 3.25 3.67
C LEU A 37 7.96 4.26 3.23
N ASP A 38 9.06 3.81 2.64
CA ASP A 38 10.12 4.70 2.13
C ASP A 38 9.62 5.55 0.95
N TRP A 39 8.83 4.95 0.05
CA TRP A 39 8.16 5.69 -1.01
C TRP A 39 7.17 6.73 -0.46
N ALA A 40 6.28 6.30 0.43
CA ALA A 40 5.22 7.13 0.98
C ALA A 40 5.78 8.33 1.76
N ARG A 41 6.93 8.15 2.44
CA ARG A 41 7.65 9.21 3.15
C ARG A 41 8.04 10.37 2.25
N GLY A 42 8.46 10.10 1.01
CA GLY A 42 8.88 11.13 0.06
C GLY A 42 7.75 12.10 -0.33
N ILE A 43 6.49 11.68 -0.20
CA ILE A 43 5.30 12.44 -0.62
C ILE A 43 4.32 12.70 0.53
N GLY A 44 4.65 12.29 1.76
CA GLY A 44 3.81 12.48 2.95
C GLY A 44 2.48 11.71 2.92
N LEU A 45 2.41 10.60 2.17
CA LEU A 45 1.17 9.83 1.97
C LEU A 45 0.96 8.80 3.10
N PRO A 46 -0.22 8.76 3.77
CA PRO A 46 -0.50 7.73 4.76
C PRO A 46 -0.61 6.32 4.14
N VAL A 47 -0.17 5.31 4.89
CA VAL A 47 -0.29 3.89 4.52
C VAL A 47 -1.12 3.16 5.56
N THR A 48 -2.20 2.51 5.14
CA THR A 48 -3.00 1.62 6.00
C THR A 48 -2.44 0.21 5.91
N VAL A 49 -1.97 -0.33 7.04
CA VAL A 49 -1.40 -1.69 7.09
C VAL A 49 -2.45 -2.67 7.62
N VAL A 50 -2.65 -3.78 6.90
CA VAL A 50 -3.52 -4.89 7.32
C VAL A 50 -2.68 -5.95 8.02
N PRO A 51 -2.87 -6.19 9.33
CA PRO A 51 -2.13 -7.21 10.06
C PRO A 51 -2.34 -8.62 9.49
N ASP A 52 -1.28 -9.42 9.52
CA ASP A 52 -1.24 -10.80 8.99
C ASP A 52 -1.57 -10.96 7.49
N ALA A 53 -1.83 -9.89 6.74
CA ALA A 53 -2.13 -9.98 5.32
C ALA A 53 -0.85 -10.15 4.49
N ASP A 54 -0.89 -11.07 3.53
CA ASP A 54 0.13 -11.25 2.49
C ASP A 54 -0.15 -10.38 1.26
N HIS A 55 0.68 -10.50 0.22
CA HIS A 55 0.54 -9.79 -1.06
C HIS A 55 -0.85 -9.93 -1.69
N PHE A 56 -1.49 -11.09 -1.51
CA PHE A 56 -2.77 -11.42 -2.10
C PHE A 56 -3.95 -11.12 -1.16
N PHE A 57 -3.67 -10.71 0.07
CA PHE A 57 -4.64 -10.51 1.12
C PHE A 57 -5.52 -11.76 1.33
N HIS A 58 -4.91 -12.97 1.34
CA HIS A 58 -5.63 -14.22 1.54
C HIS A 58 -6.49 -14.16 2.80
N ARG A 59 -7.80 -14.40 2.66
CA ARG A 59 -8.81 -14.33 3.74
C ARG A 59 -8.94 -12.93 4.39
N ARG A 60 -8.46 -11.87 3.74
CA ARG A 60 -8.50 -10.48 4.24
C ARG A 60 -9.21 -9.49 3.31
N LEU A 61 -9.77 -9.93 2.19
CA LEU A 61 -10.48 -9.06 1.24
C LEU A 61 -11.65 -8.26 1.86
N HIS A 62 -12.32 -8.80 2.88
CA HIS A 62 -13.36 -8.09 3.62
C HIS A 62 -12.82 -6.87 4.40
N VAL A 63 -11.55 -6.91 4.83
CA VAL A 63 -10.89 -5.78 5.49
C VAL A 63 -10.62 -4.67 4.48
N ILE A 64 -10.14 -5.03 3.28
CA ILE A 64 -9.96 -4.07 2.18
C ILE A 64 -11.27 -3.36 1.87
N ARG A 65 -12.38 -4.11 1.76
CA ARG A 65 -13.71 -3.56 1.52
C ARG A 65 -14.09 -2.52 2.58
N ALA A 66 -13.93 -2.85 3.86
CA ALA A 66 -14.24 -1.94 4.98
C ALA A 66 -13.37 -0.67 4.96
N ILE A 67 -12.08 -0.78 4.62
CA ILE A 67 -11.19 0.38 4.50
C ILE A 67 -11.68 1.31 3.38
N ILE A 68 -12.02 0.76 2.21
CA ILE A 68 -12.51 1.54 1.06
C ILE A 68 -13.84 2.21 1.41
N GLU A 69 -14.80 1.48 2.00
CA GLU A 69 -16.07 2.03 2.43
C GLU A 69 -15.86 3.23 3.37
N ASN A 70 -15.05 3.05 4.42
CA ASN A 70 -14.76 4.12 5.38
C ASN A 70 -14.02 5.33 4.79
N ALA A 71 -13.24 5.14 3.72
CA ALA A 71 -12.52 6.23 3.07
C ALA A 71 -13.43 7.11 2.18
N TRP A 72 -14.55 6.58 1.69
CA TRP A 72 -15.44 7.29 0.74
C TRP A 72 -16.86 7.58 1.27
N HIS A 73 -17.19 7.16 2.49
CA HIS A 73 -18.43 7.59 3.13
C HIS A 73 -18.43 9.10 3.38
N HIS A 74 -19.06 9.83 2.46
CA HIS A 74 -19.57 11.19 2.60
C HIS A 74 -21.09 11.14 2.77
#